data_AF-A0A5D8ZWS7-F1
#
_entry.id   AF-A0A5D8ZWS7-F1
#
_cell.length_a   1.000
_cell.length_b   1.000
_cell.length_c   1.000
_cell.angle_alpha   90.00
_cell.angle_beta   90.00
_cell.angle_gamma   90.00
#
_symmetry.space_group_name_H-M   'P 1'
#
loop_
_entity.id
_entity.type
_entity.pdbx_description
1 polymer ?
#
loop_
_entity_poly.entity_id
_entity_poly.type
_entity_poly.pdbx_seq_one_letter_code
_entity_poly.pdbx_strand_id
1 'polypeptide(L)'
;MNKEKEIIKIIDFIYVHDDEAGFKELHRRVVYDKIGEIGETYYDKQWHEFPQINSYYPDPTPGEFIDEEKAKEIMKIIDKEEV
;
A
#
# COMPACT_ATOMS: atom_id res chain seq x y z
N MET A 1 -2.71 26.65 -4.10
CA MET A 1 -2.13 26.11 -2.86
C MET A 1 -2.79 24.78 -2.59
N ASN A 2 -2.19 23.67 -3.06
CA ASN A 2 -2.59 22.35 -2.60
C ASN A 2 -2.14 22.27 -1.14
N LYS A 3 -3.11 22.27 -0.21
CA LYS A 3 -2.78 22.01 1.19
C LYS A 3 -2.18 20.61 1.22
N GLU A 4 -0.90 20.50 1.56
CA GLU A 4 -0.25 19.22 1.78
C GLU A 4 -1.10 18.45 2.81
N LYS A 5 -1.51 17.23 2.44
CA LYS A 5 -2.25 16.32 3.32
C LYS A 5 -1.24 15.69 4.28
N GLU A 6 -1.54 15.69 5.57
CA GLU A 6 -0.65 15.12 6.59
C GLU A 6 -1.18 13.74 7.02
N ILE A 7 -0.28 12.74 7.04
CA ILE A 7 -0.62 11.41 7.55
C ILE A 7 -0.72 11.48 9.07
N ILE A 8 -1.92 11.26 9.60
CA ILE A 8 -2.14 11.12 11.05
C ILE A 8 -1.70 9.73 11.50
N LYS A 9 -2.06 8.71 10.72
CA LYS A 9 -1.86 7.31 11.11
C LYS A 9 -1.76 6.40 9.88
N ILE A 10 -0.84 5.44 9.94
CA ILE A 10 -0.88 4.25 9.08
C ILE A 10 -1.64 3.16 9.83
N ILE A 11 -2.67 2.60 9.21
CA ILE A 11 -3.52 1.56 9.80
C ILE A 11 -2.84 0.21 9.67
N ASP A 12 -2.45 -0.15 8.44
CA ASP A 12 -1.78 -1.41 8.11
C ASP A 12 -1.06 -1.34 6.77
N PHE A 13 -0.23 -2.36 6.54
CA PHE A 13 0.38 -2.70 5.27
C PHE A 13 -0.13 -4.05 4.81
N ILE A 14 -0.36 -4.16 3.51
CA ILE A 14 -0.93 -5.34 2.87
C ILE A 14 -0.01 -5.68 1.70
N TYR A 15 0.53 -6.89 1.70
CA TYR A 15 1.34 -7.41 0.61
C TYR A 15 0.56 -8.45 -0.18
N VAL A 16 0.31 -8.16 -1.45
CA VAL A 16 -0.34 -9.09 -2.38
C VAL A 16 0.75 -9.69 -3.23
N HIS A 17 0.99 -10.98 -3.08
CA HIS A 17 1.92 -11.72 -3.93
C HIS A 17 1.23 -12.90 -4.58
N ASP A 18 1.42 -13.02 -5.89
CA ASP A 18 1.06 -14.21 -6.65
C ASP A 18 2.33 -14.72 -7.31
N ASP A 19 2.87 -15.81 -6.75
CA ASP A 19 4.12 -16.41 -7.21
C ASP A 19 3.99 -17.04 -8.62
N GLU A 20 2.78 -17.40 -9.06
CA GLU A 20 2.54 -17.94 -10.40
C GLU A 20 2.47 -16.83 -11.46
N ALA A 21 1.85 -15.70 -11.11
CA ALA A 21 1.74 -14.54 -11.98
C ALA A 21 2.98 -13.62 -11.93
N GLY A 22 3.87 -13.81 -10.95
CA GLY A 22 5.00 -12.92 -10.67
C GLY A 22 4.56 -11.54 -10.18
N PHE A 23 3.33 -11.43 -9.70
CA PHE A 23 2.71 -10.17 -9.29
C PHE A 23 3.05 -9.87 -7.83
N LYS A 24 3.54 -8.66 -7.57
CA LYS A 24 3.89 -8.20 -6.22
C LYS A 24 3.41 -6.78 -6.05
N GLU A 25 2.39 -6.59 -5.23
CA GLU A 25 1.91 -5.26 -4.86
C GLU A 25 2.05 -5.05 -3.36
N LEU A 26 2.51 -3.86 -3.00
CA LEU A 26 2.53 -3.40 -1.63
C LEU A 26 1.52 -2.27 -1.49
N HIS A 27 0.56 -2.48 -0.59
CA HIS A 27 -0.48 -1.52 -0.27
C HIS A 27 -0.39 -1.09 1.19
N ARG A 28 -0.98 0.07 1.50
CA ARG A 28 -1.19 0.54 2.87
C ARG A 28 -2.52 1.26 3.01
N ARG A 29 -3.08 1.25 4.21
CA ARG A 29 -4.19 2.13 4.58
C ARG A 29 -3.70 3.24 5.47
N VAL A 30 -4.03 4.48 5.11
CA VAL A 30 -3.58 5.68 5.82
C VAL A 30 -4.73 6.61 6.11
N VAL A 31 -4.69 7.25 7.27
CA VAL A 31 -5.63 8.28 7.68
C VAL A 31 -4.96 9.64 7.52
N TYR A 32 -5.53 10.49 6.66
CA TYR A 32 -5.12 11.87 6.46
C TYR A 32 -6.01 12.84 7.25
N ASP A 33 -5.43 13.93 7.71
CA ASP A 33 -6.09 14.96 8.54
C ASP A 33 -7.34 15.61 7.94
N LYS A 34 -7.40 15.76 6.61
CA LYS A 34 -8.50 16.43 5.90
C LYS A 34 -9.33 15.52 5.00
N ILE A 35 -8.89 14.28 4.80
CA ILE A 35 -9.44 13.37 3.79
C ILE A 35 -10.05 12.13 4.46
N GLY A 36 -9.57 11.76 5.65
CA GLY A 36 -9.96 10.52 6.31
C GLY A 36 -9.11 9.34 5.83
N GLU A 37 -9.67 8.13 5.89
CA GLU A 37 -8.99 6.91 5.48
C GLU A 37 -8.94 6.77 3.95
N ILE A 38 -7.75 6.50 3.41
CA ILE A 38 -7.53 6.18 2.01
C ILE A 38 -6.53 5.04 1.88
N GLY A 39 -6.71 4.24 0.84
CA GLY A 39 -5.71 3.27 0.42
C GLY A 39 -4.61 3.89 -0.41
N GLU A 40 -3.41 3.33 -0.32
CA GLU A 40 -2.31 3.66 -1.21
C GLU A 40 -1.59 2.39 -1.66
N THR A 41 -1.05 2.42 -2.87
CA THR A 41 -0.21 1.37 -3.44
C THR A 41 1.19 1.92 -3.73
N TYR A 42 2.21 1.06 -3.64
CA TYR A 42 3.61 1.43 -3.83
C TYR A 42 4.15 0.94 -5.18
N TYR A 43 4.61 1.86 -6.01
CA TYR A 43 5.33 1.62 -7.27
C TYR A 43 6.11 2.90 -7.63
N ASP A 44 7.05 2.85 -8.59
CA ASP A 44 7.87 4.01 -9.00
C ASP A 44 8.51 4.76 -7.81
N LYS A 45 8.91 4.01 -6.77
CA LYS A 45 9.48 4.50 -5.50
C LYS A 45 8.58 5.44 -4.70
N GLN A 46 7.28 5.50 -4.98
CA GLN A 46 6.33 6.41 -4.35
C GLN A 46 5.03 5.71 -3.94
N TRP A 47 4.32 6.34 -3.01
CA TRP A 47 2.97 5.92 -2.63
C TRP A 47 1.94 6.68 -3.47
N HIS A 48 1.02 5.94 -4.08
CA HIS A 48 -0.02 6.47 -4.94
C HIS A 48 -1.39 6.15 -4.37
N GLU A 49 -2.32 7.10 -4.45
CA GLU A 49 -3.68 6.88 -3.97
C GLU A 49 -4.34 5.70 -4.70
N PHE A 50 -4.82 4.75 -3.92
CA PHE A 50 -5.55 3.57 -4.38
C PHE A 50 -6.78 3.34 -3.50
N PRO A 51 -7.85 4.15 -3.69
CA PRO A 51 -9.05 4.07 -2.85
C PRO A 51 -9.75 2.70 -2.89
N GLN A 52 -9.49 1.92 -3.92
CA GLN A 52 -10.04 0.57 -4.13
C GLN A 52 -9.58 -0.42 -3.06
N ILE A 53 -8.51 -0.14 -2.31
CA ILE A 53 -8.10 -1.02 -1.21
C ILE A 53 -9.23 -1.23 -0.19
N ASN A 54 -10.03 -0.19 0.04
CA ASN A 54 -11.14 -0.21 0.99
C ASN A 54 -12.36 -0.95 0.42
N SER A 55 -12.33 -1.31 -0.87
CA SER A 55 -13.35 -2.12 -1.55
C SER A 55 -13.06 -3.62 -1.49
N TYR A 56 -11.86 -4.05 -1.08
CA TYR A 56 -11.49 -5.45 -0.85
C TYR A 56 -12.17 -6.08 0.38
N TYR A 57 -13.29 -5.53 0.87
CA TYR A 57 -14.02 -6.13 1.97
C TYR A 57 -15.48 -6.40 1.57
N PRO A 58 -15.95 -7.67 1.60
CA PRO A 58 -15.26 -8.89 2.02
C PRO A 58 -14.62 -9.61 0.82
N ASP A 59 -13.42 -9.19 0.41
CA ASP A 59 -12.61 -10.00 -0.50
C ASP A 59 -12.03 -11.19 0.29
N PRO A 60 -12.14 -12.43 -0.21
CA PRO A 60 -11.60 -13.62 0.45
C PRO A 60 -10.06 -13.70 0.43
N THR A 61 -9.37 -12.85 -0.34
CA THR A 61 -7.91 -12.88 -0.54
C THR A 61 -7.26 -11.50 -0.43
N PRO A 62 -7.37 -10.81 0.72
CA PRO A 62 -6.89 -9.43 0.86
C PRO A 62 -5.36 -9.30 0.91
N GLY A 63 -4.57 -10.33 0.53
CA GLY A 63 -3.12 -10.36 0.71
C GLY A 63 -2.68 -10.66 2.15
N GLU A 64 -1.37 -10.64 2.39
CA GLU A 64 -0.77 -10.82 3.72
C GLU A 64 -0.66 -9.47 4.45
N PHE A 65 -1.20 -9.39 5.66
CA PHE A 65 -0.98 -8.23 6.54
C PHE A 65 0.41 -8.30 7.15
N ILE A 66 1.19 -7.26 6.95
CA ILE A 66 2.60 -7.21 7.37
C ILE A 66 2.88 -5.96 8.22
N ASP A 67 4.00 -5.99 8.94
CA ASP A 67 4.48 -4.83 9.67
C ASP A 67 5.29 -3.86 8.78
N GLU A 68 5.66 -2.71 9.35
CA GLU A 68 6.42 -1.67 8.66
C GLU A 68 7.84 -2.11 8.29
N GLU A 69 8.48 -2.95 9.10
CA GLU A 69 9.83 -3.45 8.81
C GLU A 69 9.81 -4.32 7.55
N LYS A 70 8.83 -5.22 7.47
CA LYS A 70 8.60 -6.07 6.32
C LYS A 70 8.19 -5.30 5.07
N ALA A 71 7.34 -4.28 5.23
CA ALA A 71 6.96 -3.40 4.13
C ALA A 71 8.19 -2.71 3.51
N LYS A 72 9.15 -2.26 4.33
CA LYS A 72 10.42 -1.67 3.85
C LYS A 72 11.31 -2.69 3.14
N GLU A 73 11.28 -3.96 3.52
CA GLU A 73 11.98 -5.01 2.77
C GLU A 73 11.36 -5.19 1.38
N ILE A 74 10.03 -5.23 1.30
CA ILE A 74 9.29 -5.41 0.04
C ILE A 74 9.48 -4.22 -0.89
N MET A 75 9.47 -2.98 -0.39
CA MET A 75 9.80 -1.79 -1.19
C MET A 75 11.13 -1.96 -1.93
N LYS A 76 12.17 -2.46 -1.24
CA LYS A 76 13.48 -2.70 -1.86
C LYS A 76 13.46 -3.80 -2.92
N ILE A 77 12.50 -4.73 -2.87
CA ILE A 77 12.32 -5.77 -3.87
C ILE A 77 11.65 -5.15 -5.10
N ILE A 78 10.53 -4.45 -4.92
CA ILE A 78 9.80 -3.75 -5.99
C ILE A 78 10.72 -2.77 -6.72
N ASP A 79 11.44 -1.91 -5.99
CA ASP A 79 12.37 -0.91 -6.54
C ASP A 79 13.53 -1.50 -7.37
N LYS A 80 13.86 -2.77 -7.16
CA LYS A 80 14.93 -3.49 -7.90
C LYS A 80 14.41 -4.22 -9.13
N GLU A 81 13.11 -4.52 -9.18
CA GLU A 81 12.48 -5.16 -10.33
C GLU A 81 12.08 -4.14 -11.41
N GLU A 82 11.92 -2.86 -11.06
CA GLU A 82 11.80 -1.74 -12.01
C GLU A 82 13.18 -1.36 -12.60
N VAL A 83 13.72 -2.20 -13.51
CA VAL A 83 14.94 -1.96 -14.30
C VAL A 83 14.65 -2.07 -15.79
#